data_AF-A0A2S7IRH8-F1
#
_entry.id   AF-A0A2S7IRH8-F1
#
_cell.length_a   1.000
_cell.length_b   1.000
_cell.length_c   1.000
_cell.angle_alpha   90.00
_cell.angle_beta   90.00
_cell.angle_gamma   90.00
#
_symmetry.space_group_name_H-M   'P 1'
#
loop_
_entity.id
_entity.type
_entity.pdbx_description
1 polymer ?
#
loop_
_entity_poly.entity_id
_entity_poly.type
_entity_poly.pdbx_seq_one_letter_code
_entity_poly.pdbx_strand_id
1 'polypeptide(L)'
;MEQSLFIDWVRKYFPAIVISITERVNGTGNPLTYLHKTLLRRDFSVSGKWEALSASNTRVMADIVAMDSVLPLKSRDSIGKAAGDIPKMGMELKLTEQQLTDLDTLVALKASEQQILTKLFADTSKAITGVHERNEAIFLQGLSTGVGLVEDDKNVGVGIRLDYGYLTANKFGVSTLWSTPATAKPLDDLQKMIDKSKKDGRAITKFYTDSFAFRNMAATTQVKEQYAFIKGFVGTSMPIPDLEQVNEVLQRKFGATIELVDRSVIFEKNGVQTSYKPWEEGAFVAITSPQVGTLTYATLAEKNHPVSGVTYEESEEYILVSKYRTNKPLAEFTSSQARVVPVIVAEGIYLLNTKTVQA
;
A
#
# COMPACT_ATOMS: atom_id res chain seq x y z
N MET A 1 -31.06 7.68 -13.01
CA MET A 1 -30.31 6.59 -13.66
C MET A 1 -31.31 5.61 -14.22
N GLU A 2 -30.99 4.98 -15.35
CA GLU A 2 -31.85 3.97 -15.98
C GLU A 2 -31.13 2.62 -16.06
N GLN A 3 -31.90 1.54 -16.25
CA GLN A 3 -31.37 0.20 -16.47
C GLN A 3 -30.49 0.16 -17.70
N SER A 4 -29.39 -0.60 -17.60
CA SER A 4 -28.50 -0.86 -18.74
C SER A 4 -29.26 -1.38 -19.95
N LEU A 5 -28.87 -0.95 -21.15
CA LEU A 5 -29.33 -1.47 -22.44
C LEU A 5 -29.11 -2.98 -22.57
N PHE A 6 -28.08 -3.51 -21.89
CA PHE A 6 -27.69 -4.92 -21.93
C PHE A 6 -28.05 -5.66 -20.64
N ILE A 7 -29.21 -5.35 -20.04
CA ILE A 7 -29.59 -5.82 -18.70
C ILE A 7 -29.55 -7.35 -18.52
N ASP A 8 -29.91 -8.12 -19.54
CA ASP A 8 -29.89 -9.59 -19.47
C ASP A 8 -28.46 -10.13 -19.32
N TRP A 9 -27.52 -9.53 -20.05
CA TRP A 9 -26.09 -9.82 -19.96
C TRP A 9 -25.52 -9.40 -18.61
N VAL A 10 -25.89 -8.21 -18.17
CA VAL A 10 -25.46 -7.65 -16.87
C VAL A 10 -25.92 -8.55 -15.74
N ARG A 11 -27.21 -8.89 -15.65
CA ARG A 11 -27.74 -9.75 -14.59
C ARG A 11 -27.12 -11.14 -14.57
N LYS A 12 -26.81 -11.71 -15.74
CA LYS A 12 -26.30 -13.08 -15.85
C LYS A 12 -24.81 -13.18 -15.53
N TYR A 13 -23.98 -12.24 -16.00
CA TYR A 13 -22.53 -12.40 -15.98
C TYR A 13 -21.80 -11.44 -15.05
N PHE A 14 -22.41 -10.33 -14.65
CA PHE A 14 -21.73 -9.33 -13.82
C PHE A 14 -21.22 -9.88 -12.48
N PRO A 15 -21.99 -10.68 -11.70
CA PRO A 15 -21.47 -11.25 -10.45
C PRO A 15 -20.24 -12.14 -10.68
N ALA A 16 -20.32 -13.05 -11.66
CA ALA A 16 -19.23 -13.98 -11.96
C ALA A 16 -17.96 -13.25 -12.45
N ILE A 17 -18.13 -12.20 -13.26
CA ILE A 17 -17.02 -11.38 -13.75
C ILE A 17 -16.35 -10.64 -12.58
N VAL A 18 -17.11 -10.03 -11.69
CA VAL A 18 -16.58 -9.31 -10.52
C VAL A 18 -15.79 -10.25 -9.60
N ILE A 19 -16.31 -11.47 -9.36
CA ILE A 19 -15.61 -12.51 -8.59
C ILE A 19 -14.29 -12.87 -9.29
N SER A 20 -14.33 -13.17 -10.60
CA SER A 20 -13.14 -13.57 -11.36
C SER A 20 -12.03 -12.51 -11.36
N ILE A 21 -12.40 -11.23 -11.45
CA ILE A 21 -11.46 -10.11 -11.38
C ILE A 21 -10.88 -10.03 -9.97
N THR A 22 -11.71 -10.16 -8.94
CA THR A 22 -11.29 -10.10 -7.54
C THR A 22 -10.31 -11.24 -7.22
N GLU A 23 -10.60 -12.47 -7.66
CA GLU A 23 -9.72 -13.62 -7.52
C GLU A 23 -8.39 -13.41 -8.26
N ARG A 24 -8.43 -12.89 -9.49
CA ARG A 24 -7.22 -12.59 -10.26
C ARG A 24 -6.35 -11.53 -9.56
N VAL A 25 -6.97 -10.50 -9.00
CA VAL A 25 -6.26 -9.45 -8.27
C VAL A 25 -5.63 -9.99 -6.98
N ASN A 26 -6.28 -10.95 -6.31
CA ASN A 26 -5.82 -11.56 -5.07
C ASN A 26 -4.90 -12.77 -5.25
N GLY A 27 -4.87 -13.34 -6.46
CA GLY A 27 -4.07 -14.52 -6.78
C GLY A 27 -2.56 -14.24 -6.82
N THR A 28 -1.77 -15.24 -6.44
CA THR A 28 -0.30 -15.21 -6.45
C THR A 28 0.31 -15.21 -7.86
N GLY A 29 -0.48 -15.48 -8.90
CA GLY A 29 -0.08 -15.40 -10.31
C GLY A 29 -0.14 -13.99 -10.90
N ASN A 30 -0.51 -12.98 -10.13
CA ASN A 30 -0.51 -11.59 -10.57
C ASN A 30 0.93 -11.04 -10.52
N PRO A 31 1.49 -10.52 -11.63
CA PRO A 31 2.84 -9.95 -11.64
C PRO A 31 3.00 -8.72 -10.73
N LEU A 32 1.89 -8.10 -10.31
CA LEU A 32 1.85 -6.92 -9.47
C LEU A 32 1.10 -7.19 -8.16
N THR A 33 1.77 -7.84 -7.20
CA THR A 33 1.23 -7.99 -5.84
C THR A 33 1.15 -6.63 -5.14
N TYR A 34 0.07 -6.40 -4.39
CA TYR A 34 -0.15 -5.17 -3.64
C TYR A 34 0.37 -5.30 -2.21
N LEU A 35 1.29 -4.44 -1.77
CA LEU A 35 1.83 -4.50 -0.42
C LEU A 35 0.80 -4.13 0.65
N HIS A 36 -0.15 -3.25 0.34
CA HIS A 36 -1.23 -2.95 1.29
C HIS A 36 -2.11 -4.18 1.60
N LYS A 37 -2.18 -5.16 0.69
CA LYS A 37 -2.94 -6.40 0.92
C LYS A 37 -2.17 -7.43 1.73
N THR A 38 -0.85 -7.42 1.67
CA THR A 38 0.00 -8.37 2.39
C THR A 38 0.33 -7.88 3.80
N LEU A 39 0.53 -6.57 3.96
CA LEU A 39 1.00 -5.97 5.20
C LEU A 39 -0.11 -5.38 6.08
N LEU A 40 -1.34 -5.25 5.57
CA LEU A 40 -2.47 -4.75 6.35
C LEU A 40 -3.56 -5.81 6.48
N ARG A 41 -4.15 -5.88 7.68
CA ARG A 41 -5.36 -6.67 7.92
C ARG A 41 -6.61 -5.83 7.64
N ARG A 42 -7.68 -6.44 7.13
CA ARG A 42 -8.94 -5.73 6.95
C ARG A 42 -9.56 -5.37 8.31
N ASP A 43 -10.15 -4.17 8.40
CA ASP A 43 -10.86 -3.70 9.60
C ASP A 43 -12.09 -2.89 9.23
N PHE A 44 -13.23 -3.17 9.86
CA PHE A 44 -14.50 -2.53 9.56
C PHE A 44 -14.78 -1.39 10.54
N SER A 45 -14.98 -0.19 10.00
CA SER A 45 -15.34 1.01 10.76
C SER A 45 -16.82 1.34 10.62
N VAL A 46 -17.55 1.24 11.73
CA VAL A 46 -18.97 1.61 11.82
C VAL A 46 -19.16 3.13 11.73
N SER A 47 -18.25 3.90 12.33
CA SER A 47 -18.35 5.37 12.38
C SER A 47 -17.92 6.03 11.07
N GLY A 48 -17.29 5.29 10.15
CA GLY A 48 -16.69 5.85 8.95
C GLY A 48 -15.43 6.67 9.22
N LYS A 49 -14.83 6.52 10.40
CA LYS A 49 -13.57 7.13 10.80
C LYS A 49 -12.46 6.09 10.87
N TRP A 50 -11.25 6.50 10.55
CA TRP A 50 -10.06 5.70 10.77
C TRP A 50 -9.34 6.20 12.02
N GLU A 51 -8.71 5.28 12.74
CA GLU A 51 -7.91 5.59 13.92
C GLU A 51 -6.59 4.81 13.83
N ALA A 52 -5.46 5.52 13.92
CA ALA A 52 -4.16 4.92 14.17
C ALA A 52 -3.86 5.09 15.66
N LEU A 53 -3.89 3.98 16.39
CA LEU A 53 -3.50 3.92 17.79
C LEU A 53 -2.03 3.56 17.89
N SER A 54 -1.21 4.47 18.42
CA SER A 54 0.13 4.17 18.90
C SER A 54 0.06 4.03 20.42
N ALA A 55 -0.05 2.80 20.90
CA ALA A 55 -0.02 2.49 22.33
C ALA A 55 1.33 1.87 22.66
N SER A 56 2.24 2.63 23.28
CA SER A 56 3.63 2.22 23.46
C SER A 56 3.73 1.04 24.40
N ASN A 57 3.41 -0.17 23.94
CA ASN A 57 3.26 -1.37 24.77
C ASN A 57 4.63 -1.80 25.32
N THR A 58 5.08 -1.12 26.38
CA THR A 58 6.36 -1.41 27.00
C THR A 58 6.19 -2.68 27.82
N ARG A 59 6.93 -3.71 27.44
CA ARG A 59 6.97 -4.97 28.20
C ARG A 59 7.81 -4.73 29.45
N VAL A 60 7.16 -4.30 30.53
CA VAL A 60 7.79 -4.11 31.84
C VAL A 60 7.80 -5.45 32.59
N MET A 61 8.96 -5.82 33.12
CA MET A 61 9.09 -7.04 33.94
C MET A 61 8.28 -6.91 35.25
N ALA A 62 7.70 -8.03 35.69
CA ALA A 62 7.11 -8.12 37.02
C ALA A 62 8.19 -8.12 38.11
N ASP A 63 7.94 -7.46 39.23
CA ASP A 63 8.85 -7.47 40.38
C ASP A 63 8.58 -8.71 41.24
N ILE A 64 9.65 -9.32 41.77
CA ILE A 64 9.52 -10.38 42.78
C ILE A 64 9.36 -9.69 44.13
N VAL A 65 8.20 -9.89 44.78
CA VAL A 65 7.93 -9.37 46.12
C VAL A 65 7.73 -10.49 47.13
N ALA A 66 8.00 -10.19 48.39
CA ALA A 66 7.70 -11.09 49.50
C ALA A 66 6.18 -11.36 49.58
N MET A 67 5.80 -12.54 50.08
CA MET A 67 4.42 -13.03 50.09
C MET A 67 3.43 -12.08 50.77
N ASP A 68 3.92 -11.27 51.72
CA ASP A 68 3.13 -10.32 52.52
C ASP A 68 3.25 -8.85 52.08
N SER A 69 3.90 -8.56 50.94
CA SER A 69 4.07 -7.18 50.43
C SER A 69 3.07 -6.84 49.33
N VAL A 70 2.59 -5.60 49.33
CA VAL A 70 1.80 -5.06 48.22
C VAL A 70 2.62 -5.00 46.94
N LEU A 71 1.97 -5.29 45.81
CA LEU A 71 2.60 -5.27 44.49
C LEU A 71 2.88 -3.80 44.06
N PRO A 72 4.09 -3.50 43.56
CA PRO A 72 4.41 -2.17 43.06
C PRO A 72 3.55 -1.81 41.85
N LEU A 73 2.96 -0.61 41.87
CA LEU A 73 2.14 -0.11 40.78
C LEU A 73 3.03 0.31 39.60
N LYS A 74 2.83 -0.30 38.43
CA LYS A 74 3.49 0.09 37.19
C LYS A 74 2.70 1.20 36.49
N SER A 75 3.40 2.11 35.81
CA SER A 75 2.79 3.16 35.00
C SER A 75 2.07 2.57 33.79
N ARG A 76 0.95 3.17 33.39
CA ARG A 76 0.30 2.87 32.12
C ARG A 76 1.08 3.51 30.97
N ASP A 77 1.11 2.84 29.84
CA ASP A 77 1.71 3.37 28.61
C ASP A 77 0.91 4.57 28.08
N SER A 78 1.61 5.56 27.51
CA SER A 78 0.98 6.68 26.82
C SER A 78 0.40 6.21 25.49
N ILE A 79 -0.87 6.55 25.23
CA ILE A 79 -1.55 6.25 23.97
C ILE A 79 -1.60 7.52 23.12
N GLY A 80 -0.91 7.51 21.98
CA GLY A 80 -1.09 8.48 20.90
C GLY A 80 -2.26 8.07 20.01
N LYS A 81 -3.09 9.03 19.62
CA LYS A 81 -4.24 8.82 18.73
C LYS A 81 -4.15 9.76 17.54
N ALA A 82 -4.01 9.21 16.34
CA ALA A 82 -4.30 9.92 15.10
C ALA A 82 -5.64 9.42 14.54
N ALA A 83 -6.49 10.31 14.08
CA ALA A 83 -7.82 9.95 13.57
C ALA A 83 -8.26 10.88 12.45
N GLY A 84 -9.13 10.40 11.58
CA GLY A 84 -9.75 11.19 10.51
C GLY A 84 -10.96 10.49 9.90
N ASP A 85 -11.66 11.19 9.02
CA ASP A 85 -12.79 10.62 8.29
C ASP A 85 -12.29 9.79 7.10
N ILE A 86 -12.97 8.67 6.82
CA ILE A 86 -12.67 7.82 5.65
C ILE A 86 -13.36 8.44 4.42
N PRO A 87 -12.58 8.99 3.48
CA PRO A 87 -13.13 9.62 2.29
C PRO A 87 -13.70 8.57 1.35
N LYS A 88 -14.60 9.02 0.48
CA LYS A 88 -15.10 8.23 -0.64
C LYS A 88 -14.11 8.37 -1.80
N MET A 89 -13.67 7.24 -2.34
CA MET A 89 -12.92 7.16 -3.58
C MET A 89 -13.70 6.35 -4.61
N GLY A 90 -13.44 6.60 -5.87
CA GLY A 90 -14.14 5.91 -6.94
C GLY A 90 -13.72 6.43 -8.30
N MET A 91 -14.20 5.75 -9.33
CA MET A 91 -14.08 6.20 -10.71
C MET A 91 -15.31 5.80 -11.50
N GLU A 92 -15.51 6.49 -12.61
CA GLU A 92 -16.59 6.22 -13.53
C GLU A 92 -16.01 6.19 -14.94
N LEU A 93 -16.36 5.15 -15.68
CA LEU A 93 -16.00 4.97 -17.08
C LEU A 93 -17.28 4.95 -17.91
N LYS A 94 -17.29 5.75 -18.97
CA LYS A 94 -18.41 5.85 -19.90
C LYS A 94 -18.09 5.13 -21.19
N LEU A 95 -19.02 4.30 -21.66
CA LEU A 95 -19.04 3.84 -23.04
C LEU A 95 -19.65 4.93 -23.91
N THR A 96 -18.96 5.29 -24.99
CA THR A 96 -19.43 6.30 -25.94
C THR A 96 -20.51 5.73 -26.87
N GLU A 97 -21.30 6.59 -27.49
CA GLU A 97 -22.36 6.18 -28.45
C GLU A 97 -21.81 5.33 -29.61
N GLN A 98 -20.56 5.57 -30.05
CA GLN A 98 -19.91 4.73 -31.04
C GLN A 98 -19.67 3.31 -30.50
N GLN A 99 -19.15 3.18 -29.28
CA GLN A 99 -18.91 1.87 -28.66
C GLN A 99 -20.23 1.12 -28.38
N LEU A 100 -21.30 1.85 -28.08
CA LEU A 100 -22.65 1.28 -27.96
C LEU A 100 -23.14 0.76 -29.32
N THR A 101 -22.98 1.54 -30.38
CA THR A 101 -23.34 1.12 -31.75
C THR A 101 -22.55 -0.10 -32.20
N ASP A 102 -21.25 -0.16 -31.85
CA ASP A 102 -20.41 -1.32 -32.14
C ASP A 102 -20.90 -2.57 -31.39
N LEU A 103 -21.33 -2.42 -30.12
CA LEU A 103 -21.93 -3.51 -29.34
C LEU A 103 -23.25 -3.98 -29.95
N ASP A 104 -24.13 -3.05 -30.32
CA ASP A 104 -25.41 -3.37 -30.98
C ASP A 104 -25.19 -4.09 -32.32
N THR A 105 -24.17 -3.67 -33.07
CA THR A 105 -23.78 -4.34 -34.32
C THR A 105 -23.29 -5.76 -34.07
N LEU A 106 -22.49 -6.00 -33.02
CA LEU A 106 -22.04 -7.34 -32.65
C LEU A 106 -23.20 -8.25 -32.23
N VAL A 107 -24.17 -7.71 -31.50
CA VAL A 107 -25.40 -8.43 -31.14
C VAL A 107 -26.21 -8.76 -32.40
N ALA A 108 -26.38 -7.80 -33.31
CA ALA A 108 -27.10 -8.00 -34.57
C ALA A 108 -26.43 -9.04 -35.48
N LEU A 109 -25.09 -9.05 -35.53
CA LEU A 109 -24.29 -10.03 -36.29
C LEU A 109 -24.22 -11.41 -35.63
N LYS A 110 -24.85 -11.62 -34.47
CA LYS A 110 -24.77 -12.85 -33.66
C LYS A 110 -23.31 -13.27 -33.41
N ALA A 111 -22.46 -12.28 -33.11
CA ALA A 111 -21.08 -12.53 -32.72
C ALA A 111 -21.04 -13.44 -31.48
N SER A 112 -19.89 -14.06 -31.24
CA SER A 112 -19.76 -14.96 -30.09
C SER A 112 -20.05 -14.21 -28.78
N GLU A 113 -20.76 -14.88 -27.87
CA GLU A 113 -21.12 -14.37 -26.55
C GLU A 113 -19.91 -13.80 -25.79
N GLN A 114 -18.76 -14.47 -25.91
CA GLN A 114 -17.49 -14.04 -25.32
C GLN A 114 -17.00 -12.69 -25.85
N GLN A 115 -17.16 -12.40 -27.14
CA GLN A 115 -16.72 -11.13 -27.73
C GLN A 115 -17.57 -9.95 -27.23
N ILE A 116 -18.88 -10.16 -27.10
CA ILE A 116 -19.81 -9.16 -26.56
C ILE A 116 -19.48 -8.87 -25.09
N LEU A 117 -19.32 -9.92 -24.28
CA LEU A 117 -18.97 -9.80 -22.86
C LEU A 117 -17.64 -9.08 -22.65
N THR A 118 -16.62 -9.41 -23.45
CA THR A 118 -15.30 -8.79 -23.34
C THR A 118 -15.37 -7.28 -23.55
N LYS A 119 -16.17 -6.82 -24.51
CA LYS A 119 -16.33 -5.38 -24.77
C LYS A 119 -17.22 -4.69 -23.74
N LEU A 120 -18.31 -5.32 -23.31
CA LEU A 120 -19.25 -4.75 -22.34
C LEU A 120 -18.66 -4.62 -20.92
N PHE A 121 -17.79 -5.54 -20.52
CA PHE A 121 -17.20 -5.60 -19.18
C PHE A 121 -15.72 -5.19 -19.14
N ALA A 122 -15.17 -4.68 -20.25
CA ALA A 122 -13.78 -4.21 -20.31
C ALA A 122 -13.43 -3.20 -19.20
N ASP A 123 -14.39 -2.33 -18.89
CA ASP A 123 -14.22 -1.26 -17.90
C ASP A 123 -14.36 -1.75 -16.45
N THR A 124 -15.00 -2.89 -16.22
CA THR A 124 -15.23 -3.44 -14.87
C THR A 124 -13.91 -3.76 -14.18
N SER A 125 -12.95 -4.33 -14.91
CA SER A 125 -11.62 -4.59 -14.35
C SER A 125 -10.92 -3.29 -13.96
N LYS A 126 -10.94 -2.28 -14.82
CA LYS A 126 -10.27 -0.99 -14.56
C LYS A 126 -10.89 -0.28 -13.35
N ALA A 127 -12.22 -0.29 -13.26
CA ALA A 127 -12.94 0.32 -12.15
C ALA A 127 -12.57 -0.31 -10.80
N ILE A 128 -12.47 -1.64 -10.72
CA ILE A 128 -12.06 -2.35 -9.50
C ILE A 128 -10.59 -2.09 -9.18
N THR A 129 -9.69 -2.31 -10.16
CA THR A 129 -8.24 -2.19 -9.93
C THR A 129 -7.82 -0.77 -9.56
N GLY A 130 -8.54 0.24 -10.05
CA GLY A 130 -8.27 1.64 -9.75
C GLY A 130 -8.36 1.99 -8.26
N VAL A 131 -9.26 1.35 -7.51
CA VAL A 131 -9.34 1.51 -6.05
C VAL A 131 -8.12 0.89 -5.38
N HIS A 132 -7.67 -0.28 -5.82
CA HIS A 132 -6.46 -0.92 -5.29
C HIS A 132 -5.18 -0.12 -5.59
N GLU A 133 -5.03 0.44 -6.80
CA GLU A 133 -3.90 1.32 -7.13
C GLU A 133 -3.85 2.54 -6.23
N ARG A 134 -5.01 3.15 -5.94
CA ARG A 134 -5.07 4.31 -5.04
C ARG A 134 -4.68 3.93 -3.61
N ASN A 135 -5.20 2.82 -3.08
CA ASN A 135 -4.82 2.33 -1.75
C ASN A 135 -3.34 2.00 -1.66
N GLU A 136 -2.78 1.36 -2.70
CA GLU A 136 -1.35 1.09 -2.76
C GLU A 136 -0.53 2.36 -2.76
N ALA A 137 -0.89 3.37 -3.56
CA ALA A 137 -0.18 4.64 -3.58
C ALA A 137 -0.15 5.31 -2.20
N ILE A 138 -1.30 5.39 -1.52
CA ILE A 138 -1.41 5.96 -0.17
C ILE A 138 -0.57 5.14 0.82
N PHE A 139 -0.60 3.82 0.72
CA PHE A 139 0.14 2.93 1.61
C PHE A 139 1.66 3.06 1.42
N LEU A 140 2.16 3.07 0.19
CA LEU A 140 3.61 3.15 -0.09
C LEU A 140 4.21 4.49 0.34
N GLN A 141 3.51 5.59 0.04
CA GLN A 141 3.93 6.92 0.52
C GLN A 141 3.84 7.00 2.04
N GLY A 142 2.77 6.44 2.61
CA GLY A 142 2.57 6.32 4.03
C GLY A 142 3.68 5.57 4.75
N LEU A 143 4.08 4.43 4.20
CA LEU A 143 5.10 3.57 4.79
C LEU A 143 6.48 4.24 4.76
N SER A 144 6.81 4.92 3.67
CA SER A 144 8.10 5.57 3.43
C SER A 144 8.28 6.93 4.13
N THR A 145 7.20 7.67 4.41
CA THR A 145 7.28 9.01 5.01
C THR A 145 6.63 9.13 6.39
N GLY A 146 5.75 8.20 6.74
CA GLY A 146 4.84 8.29 7.88
C GLY A 146 3.56 9.08 7.58
N VAL A 147 3.38 9.60 6.37
CA VAL A 147 2.20 10.36 5.95
C VAL A 147 1.70 9.87 4.59
N GLY A 148 0.48 9.36 4.54
CA GLY A 148 -0.21 9.08 3.27
C GLY A 148 -0.82 10.37 2.73
N LEU A 149 -0.37 10.88 1.57
CA LEU A 149 -0.82 12.16 1.02
C LEU A 149 -1.34 11.99 -0.40
N VAL A 150 -2.63 12.23 -0.58
CA VAL A 150 -3.20 12.49 -1.90
C VAL A 150 -3.22 13.99 -2.08
N GLU A 151 -2.31 14.51 -2.91
CA GLU A 151 -2.24 15.93 -3.22
C GLU A 151 -3.39 16.35 -4.16
N ASP A 152 -3.85 17.59 -4.01
CA ASP A 152 -4.92 18.17 -4.83
C ASP A 152 -4.52 18.28 -6.32
N ASP A 153 -3.23 18.47 -6.61
CA ASP A 153 -2.71 18.54 -7.97
C ASP A 153 -2.78 17.17 -8.68
N LYS A 154 -2.65 16.07 -7.93
CA LYS A 154 -2.72 14.65 -8.37
C LYS A 154 -4.11 14.02 -8.18
N ASN A 155 -5.12 14.82 -7.85
CA ASN A 155 -6.50 14.39 -7.67
C ASN A 155 -7.49 15.33 -8.37
N VAL A 156 -8.67 14.80 -8.73
CA VAL A 156 -9.81 15.61 -9.16
C VAL A 156 -10.72 15.95 -7.96
N GLY A 157 -10.68 15.12 -6.92
CA GLY A 157 -11.41 15.33 -5.66
C GLY A 157 -10.58 16.05 -4.59
N VAL A 158 -11.07 15.96 -3.34
CA VAL A 158 -10.42 16.54 -2.16
C VAL A 158 -9.14 15.76 -1.84
N GLY A 159 -8.03 16.47 -1.65
CA GLY A 159 -6.78 15.91 -1.16
C GLY A 159 -6.92 15.38 0.26
N ILE A 160 -6.18 14.32 0.57
CA ILE A 160 -6.28 13.62 1.84
C ILE A 160 -4.89 13.55 2.43
N ARG A 161 -4.76 13.90 3.71
CA ARG A 161 -3.53 13.74 4.47
C ARG A 161 -3.79 12.82 5.65
N LEU A 162 -3.20 11.63 5.63
CA LEU A 162 -3.20 10.68 6.74
C LEU A 162 -1.84 10.71 7.41
N ASP A 163 -1.71 11.42 8.53
CA ASP A 163 -0.51 11.37 9.36
C ASP A 163 -0.65 10.23 10.38
N TYR A 164 0.22 9.23 10.29
CA TYR A 164 0.16 8.05 11.16
C TYR A 164 0.89 8.26 12.50
N GLY A 165 1.51 9.43 12.72
CA GLY A 165 2.19 9.73 13.97
C GLY A 165 3.44 8.90 14.20
N TYR A 166 4.25 8.68 13.15
CA TYR A 166 5.53 7.98 13.27
C TYR A 166 6.39 8.61 14.36
N LEU A 167 6.85 7.77 15.29
CA LEU A 167 7.62 8.21 16.46
C LEU A 167 8.91 8.90 15.99
N THR A 168 9.12 10.16 16.40
CA THR A 168 10.33 10.92 16.06
C THR A 168 11.60 10.18 16.52
N ALA A 169 11.54 9.47 17.64
CA ALA A 169 12.64 8.66 18.16
C ALA A 169 12.98 7.41 17.30
N ASN A 170 12.11 7.04 16.36
CA ASN A 170 12.31 5.94 15.41
C ASN A 170 12.68 6.46 14.00
N LYS A 171 12.87 7.77 13.85
CA LYS A 171 13.37 8.39 12.61
C LYS A 171 14.87 8.63 12.74
N PHE A 172 15.61 8.18 11.73
CA PHE A 172 17.05 8.25 11.65
C PHE A 172 17.46 8.98 10.37
N GLY A 173 18.57 9.69 10.44
CA GLY A 173 19.37 10.09 9.29
C GLY A 173 20.68 9.33 9.25
N VAL A 174 21.49 9.68 8.26
CA VAL A 174 22.81 9.08 8.05
C VAL A 174 23.90 10.06 8.47
N SER A 175 25.05 9.57 8.94
CA SER A 175 26.20 10.46 9.20
C SER A 175 26.86 10.95 7.91
N THR A 176 26.74 10.17 6.83
CA THR A 176 27.21 10.51 5.50
C THR A 176 26.22 9.95 4.49
N LEU A 177 25.86 10.76 3.50
CA LEU A 177 24.92 10.36 2.46
C LEU A 177 25.38 9.07 1.79
N TRP A 178 24.48 8.10 1.64
CA TRP A 178 24.82 6.81 1.03
C TRP A 178 25.26 6.94 -0.44
N SER A 179 24.95 8.07 -1.09
CA SER A 179 25.49 8.46 -2.38
C SER A 179 26.99 8.80 -2.38
N THR A 180 27.67 8.70 -1.23
CA THR A 180 29.13 8.87 -1.07
C THR A 180 29.79 7.54 -0.71
N PRO A 181 30.07 6.64 -1.69
CA PRO A 181 30.32 5.23 -1.42
C PRO A 181 31.59 4.95 -0.61
N ALA A 182 32.58 5.83 -0.68
CA ALA A 182 33.87 5.65 -0.02
C ALA A 182 33.81 5.85 1.50
N THR A 183 32.88 6.68 1.99
CA THR A 183 32.83 7.11 3.39
C THR A 183 31.50 6.80 4.08
N ALA A 184 30.41 6.59 3.32
CA ALA A 184 29.14 6.16 3.87
C ALA A 184 29.26 4.78 4.53
N LYS A 185 28.56 4.61 5.66
CA LYS A 185 28.54 3.36 6.43
C LYS A 185 27.12 2.85 6.66
N PRO A 186 26.43 2.36 5.61
CA PRO A 186 25.06 1.89 5.72
C PRO A 186 24.84 0.81 6.78
N LEU A 187 25.79 -0.13 6.94
CA LEU A 187 25.65 -1.20 7.93
C LEU A 187 25.70 -0.66 9.36
N ASP A 188 26.43 0.43 9.60
CA ASP A 188 26.47 1.08 10.91
C ASP A 188 25.18 1.87 11.17
N ASP A 189 24.65 2.54 10.14
CA ASP A 189 23.36 3.23 10.22
C ASP A 189 22.21 2.25 10.50
N LEU A 190 22.19 1.10 9.81
CA LEU A 190 21.22 0.03 10.06
C LEU A 190 21.42 -0.61 11.44
N GLN A 191 22.65 -0.75 11.93
CA GLN A 191 22.91 -1.24 13.28
C GLN A 191 22.28 -0.33 14.34
N LYS A 192 22.36 1.01 14.19
CA LYS A 192 21.70 1.95 15.11
C LYS A 192 20.18 1.75 15.15
N MET A 193 19.55 1.53 13.99
CA MET A 193 18.11 1.23 13.91
C MET A 193 17.78 -0.08 14.65
N ILE A 194 18.59 -1.11 14.44
CA ILE A 194 18.42 -2.43 15.09
C ILE A 194 18.59 -2.32 16.60
N ASP A 195 19.62 -1.63 17.07
CA ASP A 195 19.88 -1.46 18.50
C ASP A 195 18.75 -0.69 19.18
N LYS A 196 18.22 0.35 18.52
CA LYS A 196 17.03 1.04 18.99
C LYS A 196 15.82 0.11 19.04
N SER A 197 15.58 -0.68 17.99
CA SER A 197 14.44 -1.61 17.97
C SER A 197 14.50 -2.63 19.11
N LYS A 198 15.69 -3.18 19.37
CA LYS A 198 15.93 -4.12 20.47
C LYS A 198 15.73 -3.45 21.83
N LYS A 199 16.20 -2.21 21.99
CA LYS A 199 15.97 -1.41 23.19
C LYS A 199 14.48 -1.15 23.45
N ASP A 200 13.68 -1.04 22.39
CA ASP A 200 12.22 -0.92 22.47
C ASP A 200 11.51 -2.27 22.67
N GLY A 201 12.25 -3.37 22.85
CA GLY A 201 11.71 -4.72 23.01
C GLY A 201 11.12 -5.32 21.73
N ARG A 202 11.51 -4.80 20.55
CA ARG A 202 11.06 -5.25 19.23
C ARG A 202 12.23 -5.83 18.43
N ALA A 203 11.93 -6.66 17.46
CA ALA A 203 12.93 -7.22 16.55
C ALA A 203 12.54 -6.85 15.11
N ILE A 204 13.47 -6.23 14.38
CA ILE A 204 13.28 -5.95 12.95
C ILE A 204 13.27 -7.28 12.19
N THR A 205 12.27 -7.47 11.34
CA THR A 205 12.09 -8.70 10.56
C THR A 205 12.42 -8.50 9.08
N LYS A 206 12.18 -7.30 8.55
CA LYS A 206 12.36 -6.99 7.13
C LYS A 206 12.57 -5.49 6.92
N PHE A 207 13.27 -5.15 5.85
CA PHE A 207 13.47 -3.81 5.35
C PHE A 207 12.77 -3.62 4.00
N TYR A 208 12.22 -2.44 3.78
CA TYR A 208 11.63 -1.98 2.52
C TYR A 208 12.37 -0.72 2.07
N THR A 209 12.78 -0.67 0.81
CA THR A 209 13.50 0.47 0.25
C THR A 209 13.31 0.53 -1.26
N ASP A 210 13.57 1.67 -1.87
CA ASP A 210 13.62 1.80 -3.32
C ASP A 210 15.01 1.47 -3.91
N SER A 211 15.05 1.27 -5.23
CA SER A 211 16.29 0.99 -5.96
C SER A 211 17.38 2.06 -5.80
N PHE A 212 17.04 3.33 -5.55
CA PHE A 212 18.05 4.38 -5.38
C PHE A 212 18.83 4.17 -4.08
N ALA A 213 18.14 4.04 -2.94
CA ALA A 213 18.79 3.77 -1.66
C ALA A 213 19.55 2.43 -1.69
N PHE A 214 18.95 1.38 -2.28
CA PHE A 214 19.59 0.08 -2.42
C PHE A 214 20.90 0.15 -3.22
N ARG A 215 20.90 0.74 -4.42
CA ARG A 215 22.13 0.84 -5.24
C ARG A 215 23.22 1.62 -4.54
N ASN A 216 22.87 2.73 -3.89
CA ASN A 216 23.82 3.53 -3.15
C ASN A 216 24.43 2.74 -1.98
N MET A 217 23.61 2.00 -1.24
CA MET A 217 24.06 1.09 -0.17
C MET A 217 25.01 0.02 -0.71
N ALA A 218 24.60 -0.71 -1.74
CA ALA A 218 25.40 -1.80 -2.33
C ALA A 218 26.73 -1.30 -2.91
N ALA A 219 26.77 -0.06 -3.41
CA ALA A 219 27.98 0.53 -3.96
C ALA A 219 29.03 0.88 -2.91
N THR A 220 28.66 1.02 -1.63
CA THR A 220 29.56 1.43 -0.56
C THR A 220 30.70 0.43 -0.33
N THR A 221 31.87 0.95 0.03
CA THR A 221 33.05 0.14 0.37
C THR A 221 32.72 -0.83 1.49
N GLN A 222 32.00 -0.38 2.52
CA GLN A 222 31.62 -1.19 3.68
C GLN A 222 30.82 -2.43 3.29
N VAL A 223 29.82 -2.30 2.40
CA VAL A 223 28.96 -3.43 2.01
C VAL A 223 29.72 -4.40 1.11
N LYS A 224 30.53 -3.90 0.18
CA LYS A 224 31.40 -4.72 -0.67
C LYS A 224 32.40 -5.56 0.14
N GLU A 225 33.08 -4.92 1.08
CA GLU A 225 34.02 -5.58 2.00
C GLU A 225 33.33 -6.64 2.86
N GLN A 226 32.16 -6.34 3.40
CA GLN A 226 31.41 -7.28 4.22
C GLN A 226 30.96 -8.51 3.42
N TYR A 227 30.51 -8.33 2.18
CA TYR A 227 30.15 -9.43 1.30
C TYR A 227 31.37 -10.27 0.90
N ALA A 228 32.47 -9.61 0.51
CA ALA A 228 33.73 -10.28 0.16
C ALA A 228 34.27 -11.13 1.31
N PHE A 229 34.23 -10.60 2.54
CA PHE A 229 34.59 -11.33 3.75
C PHE A 229 33.71 -12.57 3.95
N ILE A 230 32.40 -12.45 3.78
CA ILE A 230 31.44 -13.56 3.87
C ILE A 230 31.73 -14.68 2.86
N LYS A 231 32.26 -14.34 1.68
CA LYS A 231 32.65 -15.28 0.63
C LYS A 231 34.10 -15.78 0.74
N GLY A 232 34.87 -15.30 1.72
CA GLY A 232 36.28 -15.65 1.86
C GLY A 232 37.16 -15.11 0.72
N PHE A 233 36.73 -14.04 0.04
CA PHE A 233 37.48 -13.43 -1.06
C PHE A 233 38.66 -12.62 -0.52
N VAL A 234 39.84 -12.84 -1.10
CA VAL A 234 41.08 -12.14 -0.77
C VAL A 234 41.57 -11.41 -2.02
N GLY A 235 41.17 -10.14 -2.15
CA GLY A 235 41.50 -9.29 -3.30
C GLY A 235 41.01 -7.86 -3.10
N THR A 236 41.41 -6.95 -3.98
CA THR A 236 41.16 -5.50 -3.84
C THR A 236 40.05 -4.96 -4.74
N SER A 237 39.58 -5.74 -5.72
CA SER A 237 38.50 -5.37 -6.62
C SER A 237 37.26 -6.19 -6.32
N MET A 238 36.29 -5.57 -5.64
CA MET A 238 35.04 -6.23 -5.30
C MET A 238 33.90 -5.64 -6.13
N PRO A 239 33.15 -6.48 -6.86
CA PRO A 239 31.98 -6.03 -7.60
C PRO A 239 30.91 -5.49 -6.65
N ILE A 240 30.00 -4.68 -7.18
CA ILE A 240 28.81 -4.24 -6.44
C ILE A 240 27.91 -5.48 -6.26
N PRO A 241 27.59 -5.87 -5.01
CA PRO A 241 26.72 -7.01 -4.78
C PRO A 241 25.29 -6.74 -5.26
N ASP A 242 24.63 -7.77 -5.79
CA ASP A 242 23.21 -7.71 -6.14
C ASP A 242 22.30 -7.85 -4.89
N LEU A 243 20.98 -7.84 -5.10
CA LEU A 243 20.01 -7.90 -3.99
C LEU A 243 20.11 -9.19 -3.18
N GLU A 244 20.35 -10.33 -3.83
CA GLU A 244 20.46 -11.62 -3.15
C GLU A 244 21.70 -11.65 -2.26
N GLN A 245 22.82 -11.16 -2.80
CA GLN A 245 24.10 -11.07 -2.11
C GLN A 245 24.06 -10.10 -0.93
N VAL A 246 23.42 -8.94 -1.09
CA VAL A 246 23.19 -8.01 0.02
C VAL A 246 22.25 -8.62 1.07
N ASN A 247 21.20 -9.32 0.66
CA ASN A 247 20.30 -10.00 1.58
C ASN A 247 21.00 -11.10 2.38
N GLU A 248 21.97 -11.81 1.81
CA GLU A 248 22.83 -12.73 2.55
C GLU A 248 23.63 -12.03 3.65
N VAL A 249 24.20 -10.85 3.35
CA VAL A 249 24.92 -10.03 4.34
C VAL A 249 24.00 -9.62 5.48
N LEU A 250 22.83 -9.05 5.16
CA LEU A 250 21.89 -8.55 6.16
C LEU A 250 21.25 -9.70 6.97
N GLN A 251 20.96 -10.84 6.34
CA GLN A 251 20.44 -12.01 7.04
C GLN A 251 21.46 -12.53 8.05
N ARG A 252 22.75 -12.63 7.68
CA ARG A 252 23.80 -13.09 8.59
C ARG A 252 24.09 -12.11 9.73
N LYS A 253 24.09 -10.81 9.44
CA LYS A 253 24.45 -9.78 10.43
C LYS A 253 23.29 -9.38 11.34
N PHE A 254 22.09 -9.32 10.79
CA PHE A 254 20.92 -8.70 11.42
C PHE A 254 19.70 -9.62 11.51
N GLY A 255 19.68 -10.74 10.79
CA GLY A 255 18.52 -11.64 10.73
C GLY A 255 17.33 -11.09 9.94
N ALA A 256 17.56 -10.11 9.06
CA ALA A 256 16.53 -9.45 8.26
C ALA A 256 16.99 -9.28 6.79
N THR A 257 16.02 -9.19 5.88
CA THR A 257 16.25 -9.02 4.43
C THR A 257 15.59 -7.75 3.91
N ILE A 258 16.01 -7.30 2.73
CA ILE A 258 15.43 -6.21 1.96
C ILE A 258 14.43 -6.76 0.93
N GLU A 259 13.31 -6.05 0.82
CA GLU A 259 12.37 -6.12 -0.28
C GLU A 259 12.36 -4.76 -1.02
N LEU A 260 12.59 -4.79 -2.33
CA LEU A 260 12.62 -3.57 -3.15
C LEU A 260 11.20 -3.09 -3.49
N VAL A 261 10.99 -1.79 -3.37
CA VAL A 261 9.72 -1.11 -3.68
C VAL A 261 9.96 -0.07 -4.78
N ASP A 262 9.71 -0.46 -6.02
CA ASP A 262 9.89 0.41 -7.20
C ASP A 262 8.61 0.60 -8.02
N ARG A 263 7.46 0.28 -7.42
CA ARG A 263 6.16 0.38 -8.09
C ARG A 263 5.87 1.82 -8.49
N SER A 264 5.53 2.01 -9.76
CA SER A 264 4.92 3.24 -10.26
C SER A 264 3.40 3.08 -10.32
N VAL A 265 2.68 4.17 -10.10
CA VAL A 265 1.23 4.25 -10.26
C VAL A 265 0.91 5.36 -11.26
N ILE A 266 -0.25 5.23 -11.91
CA ILE A 266 -0.74 6.20 -12.89
C ILE A 266 -1.95 6.90 -12.28
N PHE A 267 -1.96 8.23 -12.30
CA PHE A 267 -3.16 9.01 -12.07
C PHE A 267 -3.59 9.69 -13.37
N GLU A 268 -4.89 9.90 -13.50
CA GLU A 268 -5.46 10.66 -14.61
C GLU A 268 -6.12 11.92 -14.06
N LYS A 269 -5.81 13.06 -14.68
CA LYS A 269 -6.46 14.34 -14.38
C LYS A 269 -6.69 15.09 -15.68
N ASN A 270 -7.92 15.56 -15.88
CA ASN A 270 -8.33 16.26 -17.10
C ASN A 270 -8.00 15.47 -18.40
N GLY A 271 -8.12 14.14 -18.35
CA GLY A 271 -7.81 13.25 -19.49
C GLY A 271 -6.32 13.02 -19.74
N VAL A 272 -5.42 13.55 -18.90
CA VAL A 272 -3.97 13.33 -19.01
C VAL A 272 -3.51 12.33 -17.96
N GLN A 273 -2.90 11.24 -18.43
CA GLN A 273 -2.32 10.21 -17.59
C GLN A 273 -0.88 10.54 -17.24
N THR A 274 -0.56 10.54 -15.96
CA THR A 274 0.78 10.83 -15.44
C THR A 274 1.22 9.71 -14.51
N SER A 275 2.42 9.17 -14.76
CA SER A 275 3.05 8.13 -13.94
C SER A 275 3.93 8.77 -12.87
N TYR A 276 3.88 8.26 -11.64
CA TYR A 276 4.80 8.65 -10.57
C TYR A 276 5.09 7.47 -9.64
N LYS A 277 6.18 7.58 -8.87
CA LYS A 277 6.52 6.64 -7.80
C LYS A 277 5.98 7.15 -6.46
N PRO A 278 5.10 6.41 -5.77
CA PRO A 278 4.58 6.84 -4.47
C PRO A 278 5.59 6.70 -3.32
N TRP A 279 6.54 5.77 -3.45
CA TRP A 279 7.59 5.60 -2.45
C TRP A 279 8.53 6.81 -2.46
N GLU A 280 8.79 7.37 -1.28
CA GLU A 280 9.76 8.47 -1.15
C GLU A 280 11.17 7.94 -1.44
N GLU A 281 11.77 8.43 -2.52
CA GLU A 281 13.10 8.02 -2.95
C GLU A 281 14.11 8.21 -1.81
N GLY A 282 14.93 7.20 -1.51
CA GLY A 282 15.91 7.27 -0.42
C GLY A 282 15.35 6.93 0.97
N ALA A 283 14.06 6.62 1.07
CA ALA A 283 13.48 6.10 2.31
C ALA A 283 13.79 4.61 2.48
N PHE A 284 14.35 4.27 3.64
CA PHE A 284 14.68 2.92 4.05
C PHE A 284 13.90 2.59 5.33
N VAL A 285 12.91 1.70 5.22
CA VAL A 285 11.92 1.43 6.26
C VAL A 285 12.16 0.04 6.85
N ALA A 286 12.27 -0.06 8.17
CA ALA A 286 12.30 -1.33 8.87
C ALA A 286 10.95 -1.62 9.53
N ILE A 287 10.49 -2.85 9.40
CA ILE A 287 9.28 -3.36 10.05
C ILE A 287 9.65 -4.39 11.11
N THR A 288 8.86 -4.45 12.17
CA THR A 288 9.03 -5.41 13.29
C THR A 288 7.92 -6.46 13.37
N SER A 289 6.93 -6.37 12.47
CA SER A 289 5.80 -7.28 12.35
C SER A 289 5.42 -7.40 10.88
N PRO A 290 5.05 -8.60 10.38
CA PRO A 290 4.55 -8.76 9.02
C PRO A 290 3.21 -8.03 8.78
N GLN A 291 2.48 -7.73 9.85
CA GLN A 291 1.28 -6.90 9.82
C GLN A 291 1.61 -5.54 10.43
N VAL A 292 1.60 -4.49 9.60
CA VAL A 292 2.01 -3.13 9.98
C VAL A 292 0.82 -2.22 10.29
N GLY A 293 -0.41 -2.70 10.11
CA GLY A 293 -1.61 -1.92 10.37
C GLY A 293 -2.89 -2.55 9.83
N THR A 294 -3.87 -1.69 9.51
CA THR A 294 -5.19 -2.10 9.03
C THR A 294 -5.55 -1.42 7.71
N LEU A 295 -6.27 -2.14 6.85
CA LEU A 295 -7.02 -1.58 5.74
C LEU A 295 -8.42 -1.30 6.26
N THR A 296 -8.65 -0.06 6.71
CA THR A 296 -9.90 0.31 7.38
C THR A 296 -10.92 0.73 6.35
N TYR A 297 -12.09 0.10 6.35
CA TYR A 297 -13.17 0.39 5.42
C TYR A 297 -14.50 0.65 6.12
N ALA A 298 -15.39 1.35 5.43
CA ALA A 298 -16.72 1.67 5.92
C ALA A 298 -17.77 1.42 4.84
N THR A 299 -19.00 1.15 5.26
CA THR A 299 -20.10 0.92 4.33
C THR A 299 -20.46 2.20 3.57
N LEU A 300 -20.70 2.04 2.27
CA LEU A 300 -21.27 3.09 1.41
C LEU A 300 -22.78 3.16 1.63
N ALA A 301 -23.33 4.37 1.73
CA ALA A 301 -24.78 4.55 1.88
C ALA A 301 -25.58 3.91 0.73
N GLU A 302 -25.04 3.96 -0.49
CA GLU A 302 -25.65 3.39 -1.70
C GLU A 302 -25.76 1.86 -1.66
N LYS A 303 -24.94 1.17 -0.86
CA LYS A 303 -25.07 -0.28 -0.61
C LYS A 303 -26.39 -0.60 0.12
N ASN A 304 -26.77 0.23 1.08
CA ASN A 304 -27.98 0.04 1.89
C ASN A 304 -29.22 0.67 1.26
N HIS A 305 -29.03 1.61 0.33
CA HIS A 305 -30.08 2.32 -0.38
C HIS A 305 -29.80 2.27 -1.89
N PRO A 306 -29.92 1.10 -2.53
CA PRO A 306 -29.63 0.93 -3.94
C PRO A 306 -30.56 1.79 -4.78
N VAL A 307 -30.00 2.47 -5.79
CA VAL A 307 -30.78 3.32 -6.69
C VAL A 307 -31.52 2.46 -7.72
N SER A 308 -32.81 2.73 -7.90
CA SER A 308 -33.60 2.05 -8.92
C SER A 308 -32.99 2.25 -10.32
N GLY A 309 -32.89 1.16 -11.08
CA GLY A 309 -32.30 1.14 -12.41
C GLY A 309 -30.79 0.91 -12.44
N VAL A 310 -30.12 0.82 -11.30
CA VAL A 310 -28.69 0.52 -11.22
C VAL A 310 -28.49 -0.94 -10.82
N THR A 311 -27.55 -1.64 -11.48
CA THR A 311 -27.13 -2.97 -11.03
C THR A 311 -25.85 -2.84 -10.23
N TYR A 312 -25.81 -3.44 -9.04
CA TYR A 312 -24.68 -3.37 -8.12
C TYR A 312 -24.08 -4.74 -7.87
N GLU A 313 -22.77 -4.80 -7.74
CA GLU A 313 -22.00 -5.95 -7.27
C GLU A 313 -20.93 -5.50 -6.29
N GLU A 314 -20.53 -6.38 -5.39
CA GLU A 314 -19.47 -6.11 -4.42
C GLU A 314 -18.20 -6.88 -4.78
N SER A 315 -17.08 -6.16 -4.80
CA SER A 315 -15.75 -6.75 -4.89
C SER A 315 -15.06 -6.65 -3.53
N GLU A 316 -14.59 -7.80 -3.06
CA GLU A 316 -14.14 -8.04 -1.68
C GLU A 316 -15.26 -7.77 -0.67
N GLU A 317 -15.24 -6.62 0.01
CA GLU A 317 -16.22 -6.24 1.05
C GLU A 317 -16.52 -4.72 1.02
N TYR A 318 -15.78 -3.96 0.21
CA TYR A 318 -15.71 -2.50 0.33
C TYR A 318 -15.68 -1.76 -1.02
N ILE A 319 -15.60 -2.48 -2.15
CA ILE A 319 -15.70 -1.91 -3.50
C ILE A 319 -17.09 -2.21 -4.03
N LEU A 320 -17.95 -1.19 -4.09
CA LEU A 320 -19.25 -1.27 -4.74
C LEU A 320 -19.08 -0.91 -6.21
N VAL A 321 -19.27 -1.89 -7.08
CA VAL A 321 -19.23 -1.72 -8.54
C VAL A 321 -20.65 -1.61 -9.05
N SER A 322 -20.92 -0.64 -9.92
CA SER A 322 -22.24 -0.44 -10.48
C SER A 322 -22.23 -0.28 -11.99
N LYS A 323 -23.34 -0.72 -12.61
CA LYS A 323 -23.63 -0.53 -14.03
C LYS A 323 -25.01 0.08 -14.22
N TYR A 324 -25.09 1.12 -15.02
CA TYR A 324 -26.31 1.86 -15.32
C TYR A 324 -26.14 2.68 -16.59
N ARG A 325 -27.23 3.29 -17.07
CA ARG A 325 -27.19 4.22 -18.18
C ARG A 325 -27.81 5.57 -17.86
N THR A 326 -27.51 6.55 -18.70
CA THR A 326 -28.22 7.82 -18.79
C THR A 326 -28.77 8.04 -20.18
N ASN A 327 -29.83 8.84 -20.30
CA ASN A 327 -30.49 9.15 -21.57
C ASN A 327 -30.05 10.51 -22.17
N LYS A 328 -29.44 11.41 -21.38
CA LYS A 328 -28.98 12.73 -21.85
C LYS A 328 -27.63 13.12 -21.23
N PRO A 329 -26.49 12.85 -21.91
CA PRO A 329 -26.35 12.09 -23.17
C PRO A 329 -26.63 10.60 -22.99
N LEU A 330 -26.86 9.87 -24.09
CA LEU A 330 -26.97 8.41 -24.06
C LEU A 330 -25.59 7.81 -23.78
N ALA A 331 -25.45 7.13 -22.64
CA ALA A 331 -24.19 6.49 -22.28
C ALA A 331 -24.45 5.36 -21.29
N GLU A 332 -23.67 4.29 -21.41
CA GLU A 332 -23.56 3.24 -20.39
C GLU A 332 -22.36 3.54 -19.51
N PHE A 333 -22.53 3.38 -18.21
CA PHE A 333 -21.52 3.65 -17.21
C PHE A 333 -21.14 2.39 -16.45
N THR A 334 -19.85 2.28 -16.18
CA THR A 334 -19.31 1.38 -15.17
C THR A 334 -18.66 2.24 -14.11
N SER A 335 -19.17 2.19 -12.88
CA SER A 335 -18.63 2.94 -11.75
C SER A 335 -18.10 2.01 -10.68
N SER A 336 -17.06 2.44 -9.98
CA SER A 336 -16.65 1.85 -8.71
C SER A 336 -16.64 2.92 -7.63
N GLN A 337 -17.06 2.53 -6.44
CA GLN A 337 -17.04 3.36 -5.25
C GLN A 337 -16.49 2.56 -4.08
N ALA A 338 -15.70 3.19 -3.23
CA ALA A 338 -15.20 2.59 -2.01
C ALA A 338 -14.99 3.65 -0.92
N ARG A 339 -15.19 3.25 0.33
CA ARG A 339 -14.74 4.02 1.51
C ARG A 339 -13.74 3.17 2.25
N VAL A 340 -12.47 3.37 1.92
CA VAL A 340 -11.38 2.54 2.44
C VAL A 340 -10.10 3.38 2.48
N VAL A 341 -9.30 3.20 3.53
CA VAL A 341 -7.96 3.80 3.64
C VAL A 341 -7.00 2.83 4.31
N PRO A 342 -5.73 2.78 3.86
CA PRO A 342 -4.69 2.09 4.60
C PRO A 342 -4.32 2.90 5.84
N VAL A 343 -4.15 2.23 6.98
CA VAL A 343 -3.78 2.83 8.26
C VAL A 343 -2.58 2.07 8.80
N ILE A 344 -1.49 2.78 9.08
CA ILE A 344 -0.25 2.18 9.57
C ILE A 344 -0.11 2.45 11.07
N VAL A 345 0.31 1.44 11.82
CA VAL A 345 0.62 1.54 13.25
C VAL A 345 2.09 1.94 13.40
N ALA A 346 2.34 3.16 13.89
CA ALA A 346 3.65 3.79 13.94
C ALA A 346 4.74 3.02 14.72
N GLU A 347 4.37 2.28 15.75
CA GLU A 347 5.33 1.81 16.76
C GLU A 347 6.30 0.75 16.27
N GLY A 348 5.84 -0.06 15.33
CA GLY A 348 6.62 -1.14 14.76
C GLY A 348 7.49 -0.70 13.59
N ILE A 349 7.51 0.60 13.26
CA ILE A 349 8.17 1.17 12.10
C ILE A 349 9.37 2.00 12.53
N TYR A 350 10.49 1.76 11.86
CA TYR A 350 11.72 2.56 11.99
C TYR A 350 12.10 3.06 10.60
N LEU A 351 12.36 4.36 10.48
CA LEU A 351 12.58 5.01 9.20
C LEU A 351 13.97 5.63 9.17
N LEU A 352 14.73 5.34 8.11
CA LEU A 352 16.00 5.99 7.81
C LEU A 352 15.89 6.73 6.47
N ASN A 353 16.29 7.99 6.44
CA ASN A 353 16.41 8.75 5.19
C ASN A 353 17.87 8.82 4.74
N THR A 354 18.19 8.15 3.64
CA THR A 354 19.57 8.06 3.13
C THR A 354 20.07 9.36 2.50
N LYS A 355 19.17 10.32 2.27
CA LYS A 355 19.43 11.64 1.69
C LYS A 355 19.52 12.74 2.74
N THR A 356 19.29 12.44 4.01
CA THR A 356 19.33 13.43 5.10
C THR A 356 20.48 13.14 6.05
N VAL A 357 21.42 14.09 6.15
CA VAL A 357 22.46 14.04 7.17
C VAL A 357 21.85 14.42 8.52
N GLN A 358 21.96 13.53 9.50
CA GLN A 358 21.61 13.84 10.89
C GLN A 358 22.88 13.74 11.73
N ALA A 359 23.26 14.88 12.32
CA ALA A 359 24.47 15.05 13.11
C ALA A 359 24.46 14.23 14.40
#